data_AF-A0A9E5NMI6-F1
#
_entry.id   AF-A0A9E5NMI6-F1
#
_cell.length_a   1.000
_cell.length_b   1.000
_cell.length_c   1.000
_cell.angle_alpha   90.00
_cell.angle_beta   90.00
_cell.angle_gamma   90.00
#
_symmetry.space_group_name_H-M   'P 1'
#
loop_
_entity.id
_entity.type
_entity.pdbx_description
1 polymer ?
#
loop_
_entity_poly.entity_id
_entity_poly.type
_entity_poly.pdbx_seq_one_letter_code
_entity_poly.pdbx_strand_id
1 'polypeptide(L)'
;TGRCVQRDDYQLVYPKLIEAERIVLATPIFFLGVSAQAKALIDRSQCLWARKYVLKDPLPPTGRGLRRQGFLVSTAGGAKTSFDCAKKIMRAFLDTLDAQYGGELLFPGVDEKGDVLK
;
A
#
# COMPACT_ATOMS: atom_id res chain seq x y z
N THR A 1 11.04 -1.88 19.42
CA THR A 1 10.77 -3.27 18.96
C THR A 1 10.23 -3.38 17.54
N GLY A 2 9.89 -2.28 16.84
CA GLY A 2 9.38 -2.37 15.45
C GLY A 2 8.01 -3.05 15.32
N ARG A 3 7.32 -3.24 16.45
CA ARG A 3 5.98 -3.80 16.55
C ARG A 3 5.00 -2.68 16.87
N CYS A 4 3.80 -2.77 16.33
CA CYS A 4 2.73 -1.82 16.65
C CYS A 4 2.34 -1.96 18.12
N VAL A 5 2.30 -0.84 18.85
CA VAL A 5 1.86 -0.80 20.26
C VAL A 5 0.34 -0.90 20.40
N GLN A 6 -0.38 -0.57 19.33
CA GLN A 6 -1.83 -0.58 19.30
C GLN A 6 -2.34 -2.01 19.11
N ARG A 7 -3.29 -2.41 19.95
CA ARG A 7 -3.84 -3.76 19.99
C ARG A 7 -5.19 -3.80 19.28
N ASP A 8 -5.17 -3.58 17.98
CA ASP A 8 -6.34 -3.61 17.10
C ASP A 8 -6.16 -4.64 15.96
N ASP A 9 -7.09 -4.66 15.02
CA ASP A 9 -7.12 -5.61 13.90
C ASP A 9 -5.88 -5.53 12.99
N TYR A 10 -5.04 -4.50 13.12
CA TYR A 10 -3.75 -4.44 12.43
C TYR A 10 -2.86 -5.63 12.78
N GLN A 11 -2.99 -6.19 13.99
CA GLN A 11 -2.22 -7.35 14.42
C GLN A 11 -2.50 -8.61 13.57
N LEU A 12 -3.68 -8.67 12.94
CA LEU A 12 -4.03 -9.74 11.99
C LEU A 12 -3.33 -9.57 10.62
N VAL A 13 -3.00 -8.33 10.28
CA VAL A 13 -2.43 -7.95 8.97
C VAL A 13 -0.91 -7.85 9.01
N TYR A 14 -0.33 -7.43 10.14
CA TYR A 14 1.11 -7.30 10.34
C TYR A 14 1.94 -8.53 9.93
N PRO A 15 1.65 -9.77 10.38
CA PRO A 15 2.44 -10.93 9.96
C PRO A 15 2.30 -11.20 8.45
N LYS A 16 1.10 -10.99 7.89
CA LYS A 16 0.84 -11.16 6.45
C LYS A 16 1.65 -10.17 5.60
N LEU A 17 1.81 -8.93 6.05
CA LEU A 17 2.64 -7.93 5.37
C LEU A 17 4.12 -8.32 5.36
N ILE A 18 4.62 -8.94 6.44
CA ILE A 18 6.01 -9.39 6.52
C ILE A 18 6.26 -10.59 5.60
N GLU A 19 5.33 -11.54 5.57
CA GLU A 19 5.42 -12.76 4.77
C GLU A 19 5.16 -12.54 3.28
N ALA A 20 4.41 -11.49 2.93
CA ALA A 20 4.01 -11.24 1.54
C ALA A 20 5.22 -11.01 0.62
N GLU A 21 5.27 -11.78 -0.47
CA GLU A 21 6.21 -11.55 -1.57
C GLU A 21 5.69 -10.51 -2.58
N ARG A 22 4.37 -10.35 -2.62
CA ARG A 22 3.63 -9.49 -3.54
C ARG A 22 2.53 -8.77 -2.79
N ILE A 23 2.40 -7.47 -3.03
CA ILE A 23 1.41 -6.62 -2.37
C ILE A 23 0.63 -5.87 -3.44
N VAL A 24 -0.69 -6.04 -3.45
CA VAL A 24 -1.57 -5.26 -4.32
C VAL A 24 -2.44 -4.38 -3.44
N LEU A 25 -2.28 -3.06 -3.58
CA LEU A 25 -3.17 -2.11 -2.92
C LEU A 25 -4.26 -1.70 -3.91
N ALA A 26 -5.47 -2.20 -3.69
CA ALA A 26 -6.66 -1.76 -4.39
C ALA A 26 -7.36 -0.66 -3.60
N THR A 27 -7.50 0.53 -4.19
CA THR A 27 -8.17 1.65 -3.50
C THR A 27 -8.78 2.63 -4.50
N PRO A 28 -10.01 3.13 -4.26
CA PRO A 28 -10.50 4.27 -5.02
C PRO A 28 -9.68 5.53 -4.68
N ILE A 29 -9.73 6.51 -5.58
CA ILE A 29 -9.22 7.86 -5.35
C ILE A 29 -10.30 8.71 -4.71
N PHE A 30 -10.05 9.16 -3.48
CA PHE A 30 -10.87 10.14 -2.79
C PHE A 30 -10.00 11.37 -2.49
N PHE A 31 -10.43 12.54 -2.97
CA PHE A 31 -9.68 13.79 -2.84
C PHE A 31 -8.19 13.67 -3.25
N LEU A 32 -7.93 13.04 -4.40
CA LEU A 32 -6.59 12.76 -4.95
C LEU A 32 -5.73 11.77 -4.12
N GLY A 33 -6.21 11.31 -2.98
CA GLY A 33 -5.54 10.33 -2.13
C GLY A 33 -6.14 8.93 -2.23
N VAL A 34 -5.49 7.99 -1.55
CA VAL A 34 -6.08 6.67 -1.29
C VAL A 34 -7.26 6.81 -0.31
N SER A 35 -8.12 5.80 -0.26
CA SER A 35 -9.23 5.74 0.69
C SER A 35 -8.75 5.83 2.15
N ALA A 36 -9.63 6.29 3.04
CA ALA A 36 -9.31 6.41 4.46
C ALA A 36 -8.90 5.06 5.09
N GLN A 37 -9.55 3.97 4.66
CA GLN A 37 -9.26 2.61 5.10
C GLN A 37 -7.86 2.17 4.66
N ALA A 38 -7.51 2.40 3.39
CA ALA A 38 -6.17 2.14 2.88
C ALA A 38 -5.12 2.97 3.64
N LYS A 39 -5.42 4.27 3.88
CA LYS A 39 -4.52 5.16 4.62
C LYS A 39 -4.33 4.72 6.07
N ALA A 40 -5.38 4.23 6.73
CA ALA A 40 -5.30 3.71 8.10
C ALA A 40 -4.34 2.51 8.20
N LEU A 41 -4.39 1.57 7.24
CA LEU A 41 -3.44 0.45 7.16
C LEU A 41 -2.00 0.94 6.95
N ILE A 42 -1.80 1.89 6.04
CA ILE A 42 -0.50 2.48 5.73
C ILE A 42 0.07 3.17 6.98
N ASP A 43 -0.73 3.97 7.68
CA ASP A 43 -0.32 4.71 8.87
C ASP A 43 -0.03 3.79 10.05
N ARG A 44 -0.78 2.69 10.20
CA ARG A 44 -0.46 1.65 11.18
C ARG A 44 0.88 0.96 10.90
N SER A 45 1.34 0.99 9.66
CA SER A 45 2.65 0.46 9.25
C SER A 45 3.83 1.37 9.60
N GLN A 46 3.60 2.49 10.31
CA GLN A 46 4.66 3.32 10.91
C GLN A 46 5.60 2.51 11.82
N CYS A 47 5.11 1.44 12.45
CA CYS A 47 5.95 0.55 13.25
C CYS A 47 7.00 -0.20 12.40
N LEU A 48 6.67 -0.58 11.16
CA LEU A 48 7.59 -1.19 10.20
C LEU A 48 8.60 -0.15 9.68
N TRP A 49 8.15 1.09 9.48
CA TRP A 49 9.05 2.20 9.13
C TRP A 49 10.09 2.40 10.24
N ALA A 50 9.65 2.47 11.50
CA ALA A 50 10.54 2.60 12.64
C ALA A 50 11.48 1.39 12.76
N ARG A 51 10.99 0.18 12.48
CA ARG A 51 11.81 -1.04 12.45
C ARG A 51 12.99 -0.90 11.45
N LYS A 52 12.69 -0.52 10.20
CA LYS A 52 13.70 -0.34 9.15
C LYS A 52 14.63 0.83 9.43
N TYR A 53 14.08 2.02 9.67
CA TYR A 53 14.86 3.26 9.64
C TYR A 53 15.43 3.68 10.99
N VAL A 54 14.72 3.42 12.09
CA VAL A 54 15.18 3.78 13.45
C VAL A 54 15.97 2.64 14.06
N LEU A 55 15.44 1.41 14.01
CA LEU A 55 16.08 0.24 14.62
C LEU A 55 17.10 -0.45 13.71
N LYS A 56 17.20 -0.04 12.44
CA LYS A 56 18.12 -0.61 11.44
C LYS A 56 17.95 -2.12 11.26
N ASP A 57 16.72 -2.60 11.41
CA ASP A 57 16.32 -4.00 11.29
C ASP A 57 15.33 -4.16 10.12
N PRO A 58 15.81 -4.18 8.86
CA PRO A 58 14.95 -4.31 7.69
C PRO A 58 14.22 -5.67 7.68
N LEU A 59 13.18 -5.78 6.86
CA LEU A 59 12.45 -7.04 6.77
C LEU A 59 13.35 -8.14 6.17
N PRO A 60 13.26 -9.39 6.66
CA PRO A 60 14.03 -10.48 6.09
C PRO A 60 13.66 -10.68 4.61
N PRO A 61 14.59 -11.20 3.78
CA PRO A 61 14.29 -11.63 2.43
C PRO A 61 13.10 -12.59 2.42
N THR A 62 12.35 -12.57 1.32
CA THR A 62 11.27 -13.55 1.11
C THR A 62 11.84 -14.97 1.03
N GLY A 63 10.99 -15.98 1.23
CA GLY A 63 11.42 -17.39 1.17
C GLY A 63 12.10 -17.79 -0.14
N ARG A 64 11.85 -17.06 -1.24
CA ARG A 64 12.51 -17.27 -2.54
C ARG A 64 13.75 -16.40 -2.78
N GLY A 65 14.18 -15.60 -1.80
CA GLY A 65 15.28 -14.64 -1.95
C GLY A 65 14.98 -13.49 -2.93
N LEU A 66 13.73 -13.38 -3.39
CA LEU A 66 13.32 -12.33 -4.32
C LEU A 66 12.94 -11.06 -3.57
N ARG A 67 13.21 -9.91 -4.19
CA ARG A 67 12.71 -8.63 -3.68
C ARG A 67 11.18 -8.59 -3.76
N ARG A 68 10.53 -8.12 -2.69
CA ARG A 68 9.07 -7.93 -2.67
C ARG A 68 8.66 -6.96 -3.79
N GLN A 69 7.51 -7.19 -4.40
CA GLN A 69 6.96 -6.29 -5.43
C GLN A 69 5.59 -5.79 -5.00
N GLY A 70 5.29 -4.53 -5.27
CA GLY A 70 4.01 -3.93 -4.97
C GLY A 70 3.36 -3.28 -6.18
N PHE A 71 2.03 -3.34 -6.24
CA PHE A 71 1.22 -2.84 -7.34
C PHE A 71 0.05 -2.02 -6.82
N LEU A 72 -0.27 -0.93 -7.52
CA LEU A 72 -1.44 -0.10 -7.23
C LEU A 72 -2.56 -0.42 -8.23
N VAL A 73 -3.77 -0.67 -7.74
CA VAL A 73 -4.98 -0.73 -8.56
C VAL A 73 -5.94 0.32 -8.07
N SER A 74 -6.34 1.25 -8.94
CA SER A 74 -7.11 2.40 -8.50
C SER A 74 -8.07 2.92 -9.55
N THR A 75 -9.22 3.39 -9.09
CA THR A 75 -10.26 4.01 -9.90
C THR A 75 -10.54 5.43 -9.40
N ALA A 76 -11.00 6.31 -10.30
CA ALA A 76 -11.45 7.65 -9.96
C ALA A 76 -12.67 8.04 -10.80
N GLY A 77 -13.64 8.75 -10.20
CA GLY A 77 -14.82 9.24 -10.91
C GLY A 77 -14.47 10.29 -11.97
N GLY A 78 -13.64 11.28 -11.63
CA GLY A 78 -13.25 12.32 -12.57
C GLY A 78 -12.37 11.77 -13.71
N ALA A 79 -12.77 12.00 -14.96
CA ALA A 79 -12.03 11.58 -16.16
C ALA A 79 -10.61 12.19 -16.29
N LYS A 80 -10.36 13.32 -15.62
CA LYS A 80 -9.05 14.02 -15.60
C LYS A 80 -8.34 13.88 -14.25
N THR A 81 -8.78 12.97 -13.38
CA THR A 81 -8.18 12.79 -12.06
C THR A 81 -6.73 12.34 -12.19
N SER A 82 -5.81 13.04 -11.53
CA SER A 82 -4.43 12.57 -11.36
C SER A 82 -4.34 11.54 -10.24
N PHE A 83 -3.52 10.52 -10.44
CA PHE A 83 -3.21 9.47 -9.48
C PHE A 83 -1.85 9.68 -8.78
N ASP A 84 -1.15 10.79 -9.05
CA ASP A 84 0.24 10.98 -8.61
C ASP A 84 0.40 10.98 -7.10
N CYS A 85 -0.55 11.55 -6.37
CA CYS A 85 -0.56 11.53 -4.91
C CYS A 85 -0.71 10.09 -4.38
N ALA A 86 -1.64 9.30 -4.92
CA ALA A 86 -1.79 7.89 -4.56
C ALA A 86 -0.54 7.06 -4.90
N LYS A 87 0.09 7.31 -6.06
CA LYS A 87 1.37 6.69 -6.45
C LYS A 87 2.48 7.01 -5.47
N LYS A 88 2.61 8.27 -5.04
CA LYS A 88 3.60 8.70 -4.05
C LYS A 88 3.38 8.01 -2.70
N ILE A 89 2.12 7.97 -2.24
CA ILE A 89 1.74 7.25 -1.01
C ILE A 89 2.12 5.77 -1.11
N MET A 90 1.77 5.11 -2.21
CA MET A 90 2.06 3.70 -2.42
C MET A 90 3.57 3.43 -2.45
N ARG A 91 4.37 4.28 -3.11
CA ARG A 91 5.83 4.14 -3.12
C ARG A 91 6.44 4.27 -1.72
N ALA A 92 5.99 5.23 -0.93
CA ALA A 92 6.44 5.39 0.47
C ALA A 92 6.04 4.19 1.34
N PHE A 93 4.84 3.66 1.15
CA PHE A 93 4.37 2.46 1.84
C PHE A 93 5.20 1.23 1.46
N LEU A 94 5.46 0.99 0.18
CA LEU A 94 6.27 -0.14 -0.26
C LEU A 94 7.73 -0.06 0.19
N ASP A 95 8.30 1.14 0.21
CA ASP A 95 9.65 1.33 0.73
C ASP A 95 9.75 0.91 2.21
N THR A 96 8.71 1.17 3.00
CA THR A 96 8.61 0.67 4.39
C THR A 96 8.66 -0.85 4.50
N LEU A 97 8.28 -1.56 3.43
CA LEU A 97 8.20 -3.03 3.38
C LEU A 97 9.36 -3.67 2.61
N ASP A 98 10.40 -2.91 2.27
CA ASP A 98 11.50 -3.36 1.40
C ASP A 98 11.01 -3.90 0.04
N ALA A 99 9.88 -3.36 -0.44
CA ALA A 99 9.25 -3.73 -1.69
C ALA A 99 9.55 -2.70 -2.78
N GLN A 100 9.68 -3.20 -4.02
CA GLN A 100 9.81 -2.37 -5.21
C GLN A 100 8.43 -2.08 -5.79
N TYR A 101 8.25 -0.87 -6.32
CA TYR A 101 7.05 -0.51 -7.06
C TYR A 101 7.09 -1.16 -8.46
N GLY A 102 6.30 -2.22 -8.62
CA GLY A 102 6.28 -3.06 -9.82
C GLY A 102 5.38 -2.54 -10.94
N GLY A 103 4.39 -1.70 -10.61
CA GLY A 103 3.49 -1.12 -11.61
C GLY A 103 2.14 -0.70 -11.04
N GLU A 104 1.24 -0.32 -11.93
CA GLU A 104 -0.06 0.25 -11.58
C GLU A 104 -1.11 0.01 -12.67
N LEU A 105 -2.38 -0.13 -12.26
CA LEU A 105 -3.56 -0.10 -13.11
C LEU A 105 -4.47 1.03 -12.62
N LEU A 106 -4.65 2.06 -13.45
CA LEU A 106 -5.29 3.32 -13.06
C LEU A 106 -6.41 3.63 -14.03
N PHE A 107 -7.64 3.73 -13.53
CA PHE A 107 -8.84 3.90 -14.33
C PHE A 107 -9.59 5.17 -13.93
N PRO A 108 -9.37 6.31 -14.61
CA PRO A 108 -10.19 7.50 -14.43
C PRO A 108 -11.54 7.34 -15.12
N GLY A 109 -12.52 8.19 -14.79
CA GLY A 109 -13.83 8.19 -15.44
C GLY A 109 -14.77 7.06 -15.01
N VAL A 110 -14.50 6.41 -13.87
CA VAL A 110 -15.34 5.36 -13.31
C VAL A 110 -16.20 5.98 -12.21
N ASP A 111 -17.35 6.55 -12.58
CA ASP A 111 -18.19 7.37 -11.70
C ASP A 111 -19.58 6.75 -11.48
N GLU A 112 -20.18 6.26 -12.57
CA GLU A 112 -21.51 5.67 -12.54
C GLU A 112 -21.47 4.16 -12.27
N LYS A 113 -22.59 3.64 -11.77
CA LYS A 113 -22.76 2.21 -11.53
C LYS A 113 -22.57 1.43 -12.83
N GLY A 114 -21.57 0.56 -12.86
CA GLY A 114 -21.27 -0.31 -13.99
C GLY A 114 -20.19 0.22 -14.93
N ASP A 115 -19.64 1.41 -14.70
CA ASP A 115 -18.55 1.96 -15.53
C ASP A 115 -17.30 1.07 -15.56
N VAL A 116 -17.04 0.34 -14.47
CA VAL A 116 -15.90 -0.58 -14.37
C VAL A 116 -16.02 -1.80 -15.29
N LEU A 117 -17.20 -2.06 -15.88
CA LEU A 117 -17.45 -3.18 -16.78
C LEU A 117 -17.27 -2.82 -18.27
N LYS A 118 -17.06 -1.54 -18.58
CA LYS A 118 -16.79 -1.05 -19.94
C LYS A 118 -15.31 -1.22 -20.27
#